data_AF-A0A183F7W0-F1
#
_entry.id   AF-A0A183F7W0-F1
#
_cell.length_a   1.000
_cell.length_b   1.000
_cell.length_c   1.000
_cell.angle_alpha   90.00
_cell.angle_beta   90.00
_cell.angle_gamma   90.00
#
_symmetry.space_group_name_H-M   'P 1'
#
loop_
_entity.id
_entity.type
_entity.pdbx_description
1 polymer ?
#
loop_
_entity_poly.entity_id
_entity_poly.type
_entity_poly.pdbx_seq_one_letter_code
_entity_poly.pdbx_strand_id
1 'polypeptide(L)'
;MRSITLLIVVIACGISVQKESNKGEPSIAIVGAGMSGLSAARRLIETGRSHIDIYEGMNRIGGRIHPVAYHGGYLQMGAQYINGAENPIYKIAKSLGVIDEVVSDAAHLDNAEYLIGDQPVDR
;
A
#
# COMPACT_ATOMS: atom_id res chain seq x y z
N MET A 1 -5.59 -24.93 -45.21
CA MET A 1 -4.99 -23.70 -45.77
C MET A 1 -6.10 -22.80 -46.30
N ARG A 2 -6.76 -22.05 -45.41
CA ARG A 2 -7.85 -21.11 -45.72
C ARG A 2 -7.82 -19.99 -44.68
N SER A 3 -6.83 -19.10 -44.73
CA SER A 3 -6.79 -17.95 -43.81
C SER A 3 -5.76 -16.90 -44.24
N ILE A 4 -5.75 -16.50 -45.52
CA ILE A 4 -4.96 -15.35 -45.98
C ILE A 4 -5.87 -14.36 -46.74
N THR A 5 -6.93 -14.85 -47.39
CA THR A 5 -7.90 -14.01 -48.12
C THR A 5 -8.70 -13.05 -47.24
N LEU A 6 -8.89 -13.35 -45.94
CA LEU A 6 -9.67 -12.50 -45.02
C LEU A 6 -8.93 -11.21 -44.59
N LEU A 7 -7.59 -11.19 -44.66
CA LEU A 7 -6.79 -10.05 -44.20
C LEU A 7 -6.75 -8.90 -45.23
N ILE A 8 -6.96 -9.19 -46.52
CA ILE A 8 -6.83 -8.20 -47.59
C ILE A 8 -8.14 -7.41 -47.80
N VAL A 9 -9.31 -8.00 -47.52
CA VAL A 9 -10.62 -7.33 -47.72
C VAL A 9 -10.81 -6.13 -46.78
N VAL A 10 -10.17 -6.13 -45.61
CA VAL A 10 -10.27 -5.02 -44.65
C VAL A 10 -9.49 -3.78 -45.11
N ILE A 11 -8.52 -3.92 -46.02
CA ILE A 11 -7.69 -2.79 -46.50
C ILE A 11 -8.39 -2.00 -47.63
N ALA A 12 -9.27 -2.64 -48.41
CA ALA A 12 -9.89 -2.03 -49.59
C ALA A 12 -11.23 -1.33 -49.31
N CYS A 13 -11.93 -1.69 -48.25
CA CYS A 13 -13.04 -0.90 -47.73
C CYS A 13 -12.41 0.03 -46.70
N GLY A 14 -12.44 1.35 -46.90
CA GLY A 14 -11.90 2.36 -45.97
C GLY A 14 -12.60 2.40 -44.61
N ILE A 15 -12.77 1.24 -43.98
CA ILE A 15 -13.22 1.04 -42.62
C ILE A 15 -12.04 1.45 -41.75
N SER A 16 -11.93 2.76 -41.53
CA SER A 16 -11.30 3.27 -40.33
C SER A 16 -11.84 2.48 -39.14
N VAL A 17 -10.98 1.72 -38.47
CA VAL A 17 -11.28 1.20 -37.13
C VAL A 17 -11.44 2.43 -36.25
N GLN A 18 -12.69 2.86 -36.09
CA GLN A 18 -13.04 3.93 -35.18
C GLN A 18 -12.79 3.38 -33.78
N LYS A 19 -11.74 3.89 -33.11
CA LYS A 19 -11.53 3.68 -31.68
C LYS A 19 -12.84 4.05 -31.00
N GLU A 20 -13.50 3.08 -30.35
CA GLU A 20 -14.77 3.31 -29.67
C GLU A 20 -14.67 4.55 -28.78
N SER A 21 -15.70 5.39 -28.91
CA SER A 21 -15.99 6.59 -28.14
C SER A 21 -15.10 6.78 -26.91
N ASN A 22 -14.31 7.85 -26.92
CA ASN A 22 -13.67 8.47 -25.76
C ASN A 22 -14.71 8.71 -24.66
N LYS A 23 -15.08 7.69 -23.88
CA LYS A 23 -15.42 7.93 -22.48
C LYS A 23 -14.10 8.38 -21.89
N GLY A 24 -14.01 9.68 -21.57
CA GLY A 24 -12.83 10.26 -20.93
C GLY A 24 -12.35 9.36 -19.78
N GLU A 25 -11.08 9.50 -19.41
CA GLU A 25 -10.50 8.67 -18.37
C GLU A 25 -11.42 8.62 -17.13
N PRO A 26 -11.82 7.42 -16.65
CA PRO A 26 -12.77 7.31 -15.56
C PRO A 26 -12.21 7.97 -14.31
N SER A 27 -13.02 8.80 -13.66
CA SER A 27 -12.74 9.31 -12.32
C SER A 27 -12.80 8.16 -11.31
N ILE A 28 -11.75 8.03 -10.48
CA ILE A 28 -11.65 6.97 -9.48
C ILE A 28 -11.71 7.61 -8.09
N ALA A 29 -12.72 7.24 -7.31
CA ALA A 29 -12.81 7.60 -5.90
C ALA A 29 -12.25 6.48 -5.03
N ILE A 30 -11.29 6.82 -4.16
CA ILE A 30 -10.74 5.93 -3.13
C ILE A 30 -11.25 6.42 -1.78
N VAL A 31 -11.91 5.55 -1.02
CA VAL A 31 -12.42 5.88 0.31
C VAL A 31 -11.48 5.29 1.37
N GLY A 32 -10.83 6.19 2.12
CA GLY A 32 -9.84 5.92 3.16
C GLY A 32 -8.41 6.20 2.69
N ALA A 33 -7.70 7.09 3.39
CA ALA A 33 -6.29 7.42 3.20
C ALA A 33 -5.39 6.63 4.18
N GLY A 34 -5.76 5.39 4.47
CA GLY A 34 -4.90 4.41 5.13
C GLY A 34 -3.94 3.72 4.15
N MET A 35 -3.12 2.79 4.64
CA MET A 35 -2.15 2.07 3.81
C MET A 35 -2.76 1.40 2.56
N SER A 36 -3.95 0.81 2.67
CA SER A 36 -4.63 0.17 1.54
C SER A 36 -5.03 1.18 0.46
N GLY A 37 -5.63 2.31 0.85
CA GLY A 37 -6.08 3.35 -0.08
C GLY A 37 -4.90 4.05 -0.76
N LEU A 38 -3.85 4.38 0.01
CA LEU A 38 -2.62 4.96 -0.55
C LEU A 38 -1.91 3.98 -1.49
N SER A 39 -1.90 2.69 -1.16
CA SER A 39 -1.33 1.66 -2.04
C SER A 39 -2.15 1.49 -3.33
N ALA A 40 -3.48 1.54 -3.24
CA ALA A 40 -4.36 1.51 -4.41
C ALA A 40 -4.12 2.74 -5.31
N ALA A 41 -4.06 3.94 -4.72
CA ALA A 41 -3.78 5.18 -5.44
C ALA A 41 -2.43 5.10 -6.17
N ARG A 42 -1.36 4.70 -5.46
CA ARG A 42 -0.04 4.49 -6.06
C ARG A 42 -0.09 3.53 -7.24
N ARG A 43 -0.74 2.37 -7.07
CA ARG A 43 -0.81 1.36 -8.12
C ARG A 43 -1.54 1.87 -9.36
N LEU A 44 -2.62 2.64 -9.17
CA LEU A 44 -3.38 3.26 -10.26
C LEU A 44 -2.51 4.30 -11.00
N ILE A 45 -1.79 5.15 -10.27
CA ILE A 45 -0.85 6.13 -10.86
C ILE A 45 0.21 5.41 -11.70
N GLU A 46 0.79 4.31 -11.19
CA GLU A 46 1.77 3.49 -11.93
C GLU A 46 1.21 2.86 -13.21
N THR A 47 -0.12 2.74 -13.34
CA THR A 47 -0.79 2.30 -14.59
C THR A 47 -1.11 3.45 -15.55
N GLY A 48 -0.65 4.67 -15.26
CA GLY A 48 -0.92 5.87 -16.04
C GLY A 48 -2.29 6.48 -15.76
N ARG A 49 -2.93 6.13 -14.63
CA ARG A 49 -4.19 6.75 -14.23
C ARG A 49 -3.96 8.10 -13.56
N SER A 50 -4.73 9.11 -13.95
CA SER A 50 -4.51 10.49 -13.48
C SER A 50 -5.70 11.10 -12.74
N HIS A 51 -6.92 10.61 -12.97
CA HIS A 51 -8.13 11.18 -12.38
C HIS A 51 -8.54 10.42 -11.11
N ILE A 52 -7.84 10.67 -10.01
CA ILE A 52 -7.98 9.93 -8.74
C ILE A 52 -8.20 10.89 -7.59
N ASP A 53 -9.29 10.71 -6.84
CA ASP A 53 -9.59 11.42 -5.61
C ASP A 53 -9.55 10.46 -4.42
N ILE A 54 -8.94 10.87 -3.30
CA ILE A 54 -8.92 10.11 -2.05
C ILE A 54 -9.72 10.87 -0.99
N TYR A 55 -10.71 10.21 -0.41
CA TYR A 55 -11.58 10.74 0.64
C TYR A 55 -11.24 10.08 1.98
N GLU A 56 -10.86 10.86 2.98
CA GLU A 56 -10.57 10.37 4.33
C GLU A 56 -11.59 10.93 5.33
N GLY A 57 -12.11 10.07 6.19
CA GLY A 57 -13.12 10.45 7.19
C GLY A 57 -12.51 11.04 8.46
N MET A 58 -11.23 10.78 8.72
CA MET A 58 -10.48 11.35 9.85
C MET A 58 -9.84 12.69 9.49
N ASN A 59 -9.45 13.44 10.51
CA ASN A 59 -8.63 14.65 10.37
C ASN A 59 -7.13 14.36 10.13
N ARG A 60 -6.79 13.10 9.80
CA ARG A 60 -5.44 12.63 9.55
C ARG A 60 -5.45 11.46 8.58
N ILE A 61 -4.34 11.27 7.88
CA ILE A 61 -4.10 10.07 7.05
C ILE A 61 -3.48 8.94 7.89
N GLY A 62 -3.23 7.79 7.25
CA GLY A 62 -2.54 6.63 7.83
C GLY A 62 -3.47 5.55 8.37
N GLY A 63 -4.73 5.89 8.65
CA GLY A 63 -5.75 4.95 9.14
C GLY A 63 -5.31 4.30 10.46
N ARG A 64 -5.13 2.97 10.46
CA ARG A 64 -4.69 2.19 11.63
C ARG A 64 -3.19 2.28 11.93
N ILE A 65 -2.41 3.02 11.14
CA ILE A 65 -1.05 3.43 11.51
C ILE A 65 -1.17 4.81 12.14
N HIS A 66 -0.87 4.90 13.44
CA HIS A 66 -1.09 6.14 14.20
C HIS A 66 0.00 6.35 15.26
N PRO A 67 1.13 6.94 14.88
CA PRO A 67 2.08 7.46 15.85
C PRO A 67 1.54 8.74 16.49
N VAL A 68 1.73 8.89 17.79
CA VAL A 68 1.39 10.08 18.57
C VAL A 68 2.64 10.55 19.32
N ALA A 69 3.05 11.80 19.13
CA ALA A 69 4.25 12.32 19.78
C ALA A 69 4.11 12.30 21.31
N TYR A 70 5.14 11.79 22.00
CA TYR A 70 5.16 11.64 23.45
C TYR A 70 6.60 11.60 23.97
N HIS A 71 6.96 12.48 24.92
CA HIS A 71 8.26 12.52 25.60
C HIS A 71 9.50 12.40 24.68
N GLY A 72 9.50 13.12 23.55
CA GLY A 72 10.61 13.09 22.59
C GLY A 72 10.63 11.89 21.64
N GLY A 73 9.64 10.99 21.74
CA GLY A 73 9.41 9.88 20.82
C GLY A 73 7.95 9.82 20.36
N TYR A 74 7.48 8.60 20.04
CA TYR A 74 6.11 8.35 19.60
C TYR A 74 5.51 7.13 20.31
N LEU A 75 4.25 7.26 20.75
CA LEU A 75 3.40 6.13 21.12
C LEU A 75 2.68 5.62 19.87
N GLN A 76 2.70 4.31 19.64
CA GLN A 76 1.98 3.69 18.53
C GLN A 76 0.58 3.30 18.98
N MET A 77 -0.42 4.09 18.57
CA MET A 77 -1.84 3.85 18.88
C MET A 77 -2.51 2.87 17.90
N GLY A 78 -1.70 2.10 17.17
CA GLY A 78 -2.15 1.25 16.07
C GLY A 78 -1.06 0.25 15.68
N ALA A 79 -0.77 0.10 14.38
CA ALA A 79 0.28 -0.80 13.92
C ALA A 79 1.64 -0.43 14.56
N GLN A 80 2.27 -1.41 15.20
CA GLN A 80 3.50 -1.22 15.97
C GLN A 80 4.71 -1.92 15.35
N TYR A 81 4.52 -3.10 14.74
CA TYR A 81 5.60 -3.93 14.19
C TYR A 81 5.41 -4.22 12.70
N ILE A 82 6.53 -4.39 12.00
CA ILE A 82 6.58 -4.96 10.66
C ILE A 82 7.28 -6.30 10.78
N ASN A 83 6.54 -7.39 10.59
CA ASN A 83 7.09 -8.74 10.74
C ASN A 83 7.64 -9.23 9.40
N GLY A 84 8.89 -9.67 9.41
CA GLY A 84 9.58 -10.32 8.28
C GLY A 84 10.12 -9.36 7.22
N ALA A 85 11.32 -9.66 6.72
CA ALA A 85 11.99 -8.87 5.68
C ALA A 85 11.30 -8.92 4.30
N GLU A 86 10.48 -9.96 4.06
CA GLU A 86 9.71 -10.10 2.83
C GLU A 86 8.43 -9.27 2.81
N ASN A 87 8.06 -8.66 3.94
CA ASN A 87 6.90 -7.80 4.03
C ASN A 87 7.05 -6.58 3.10
N PRO A 88 6.04 -6.27 2.25
CA PRO A 88 6.10 -5.09 1.38
C PRO A 88 6.36 -3.78 2.14
N ILE A 89 5.83 -3.65 3.36
CA ILE A 89 6.04 -2.47 4.20
C ILE A 89 7.50 -2.38 4.64
N TYR A 90 8.14 -3.51 4.97
CA TYR A 90 9.56 -3.55 5.30
C TYR A 90 10.43 -3.07 4.13
N LYS A 91 10.12 -3.54 2.92
CA LYS A 91 10.84 -3.14 1.70
C LYS A 91 10.71 -1.64 1.44
N ILE A 92 9.51 -1.07 1.64
CA ILE A 92 9.29 0.38 1.55
C ILE A 92 10.11 1.12 2.61
N ALA A 93 10.00 0.75 3.87
CA ALA A 93 10.73 1.39 4.97
C ALA A 93 12.26 1.31 4.76
N LYS A 94 12.77 0.16 4.29
CA LYS A 94 14.17 -0.01 3.91
C LYS A 94 14.60 0.92 2.78
N SER A 95 13.78 1.06 1.73
CA SER A 95 14.07 1.98 0.61
C SER A 95 14.09 3.45 1.01
N LEU A 96 13.35 3.80 2.07
CA LEU A 96 13.29 5.16 2.62
C LEU A 96 14.39 5.41 3.67
N GLY A 97 15.15 4.39 4.07
CA GLY A 97 16.17 4.49 5.11
C GLY A 97 15.60 4.75 6.51
N VAL A 98 14.37 4.31 6.79
CA VAL A 98 13.66 4.55 8.07
C VAL A 98 13.54 3.29 8.93
N ILE A 99 14.35 2.26 8.65
CA ILE A 99 14.48 1.11 9.53
C ILE A 99 15.46 1.49 10.64
N ASP A 100 14.99 1.43 11.89
CA ASP A 100 15.80 1.71 13.08
C ASP A 100 16.48 0.43 13.57
N GLU A 101 15.68 -0.58 13.94
CA GLU A 101 16.15 -1.86 14.47
C GLU A 101 15.46 -3.06 13.80
N VAL A 102 16.18 -4.18 13.68
CA VAL A 102 15.63 -5.49 13.29
C VAL A 102 15.89 -6.47 14.44
N VAL A 103 14.82 -6.85 15.12
CA VAL A 103 14.86 -7.79 16.24
C VAL A 103 14.34 -9.18 15.83
N SER A 104 14.73 -10.23 16.56
CA SER A 104 14.12 -11.54 16.40
C SER A 104 12.68 -11.55 16.91
N ASP A 105 11.83 -12.41 16.37
CA ASP A 105 10.44 -12.58 16.86
C ASP A 105 10.40 -13.04 18.33
N ALA A 106 11.49 -13.63 18.83
CA ALA A 106 11.66 -14.03 20.22
C ALA A 106 12.24 -12.93 21.11
N ALA A 107 12.68 -11.78 20.57
CA ALA A 107 13.34 -10.75 21.37
C ALA A 107 12.45 -10.20 22.49
N HIS A 108 11.13 -10.13 22.28
CA HIS A 108 10.17 -9.77 23.31
C HIS A 108 10.02 -10.82 24.40
N LEU A 109 10.35 -12.07 24.11
CA LEU A 109 10.40 -13.14 25.10
C LEU A 109 11.74 -13.08 25.82
N ASP A 110 12.84 -13.03 25.08
CA ASP A 110 14.20 -13.14 25.64
C ASP A 110 14.57 -11.98 26.57
N ASN A 111 13.99 -10.80 26.34
CA ASN A 111 14.21 -9.60 27.15
C ASN A 111 12.99 -9.18 27.99
N ALA A 112 11.97 -10.03 28.11
CA ALA A 112 10.81 -9.71 28.93
C ALA A 112 11.17 -9.78 30.41
N GLU A 113 10.86 -8.69 31.13
CA GLU A 113 10.76 -8.73 32.58
C GLU A 113 9.38 -9.30 32.94
N TYR A 114 9.37 -10.50 33.52
CA TYR A 114 8.14 -11.15 33.97
C TYR A 114 7.82 -10.70 35.38
N LEU A 115 6.62 -10.17 35.60
CA LEU A 115 6.17 -9.71 36.91
C LEU A 115 4.91 -10.48 37.34
N ILE A 116 4.83 -10.86 38.62
CA ILE A 116 3.57 -11.21 39.30
C ILE A 116 3.27 -10.09 40.30
N GLY A 117 2.33 -9.21 39.96
CA GLY A 117 2.17 -7.93 40.64
C GLY A 117 3.40 -7.05 40.39
N ASP A 118 4.05 -6.59 41.46
CA ASP A 118 5.29 -5.80 41.39
C ASP A 118 6.56 -6.66 41.60
N GLN A 119 6.43 -7.99 41.68
CA GLN A 119 7.56 -8.88 41.96
C GLN A 119 8.11 -9.49 40.67
N PRO A 120 9.41 -9.35 40.38
CA PRO A 120 10.04 -10.00 39.25
C PRO A 120 10.09 -11.52 39.45
N VAL A 121 9.89 -12.25 38.37
CA VAL A 121 9.91 -13.71 38.29
C VAL A 121 11.01 -14.09 37.33
N ASP A 122 11.99 -14.85 37.82
CA ASP A 122 13.02 -15.43 36.97
C ASP A 122 12.44 -16.59 36.16
N ARG A 123 12.98 -16.82 34.96
CA ARG A 123 12.48 -17.87 34.06
C ARG A 123 12.85 -19.29 34.51
#